data_AF-A0A5B7KFL3-F1
#
_entry.id   AF-A0A5B7KFL3-F1
#
_cell.length_a   1.000
_cell.length_b   1.000
_cell.length_c   1.000
_cell.angle_alpha   90.00
_cell.angle_beta   90.00
_cell.angle_gamma   90.00
#
_symmetry.space_group_name_H-M   'P 1'
#
loop_
_entity.id
_entity.type
_entity.pdbx_description
1 polymer ?
#
loop_
_entity_poly.entity_id
_entity_poly.type
_entity_poly.pdbx_seq_one_letter_code
_entity_poly.pdbx_strand_id
1 'polypeptide(L)'
;MVGGQLVPDRTYFSGEKWMCMDDRFRVEPGRCVVLSFGIAEDFSFDDDLDKRFQCKVYSFDPTIKKPTHRRSPNVMFYDIGIASYDRLHTNPKVSWKCMCVCVCVCVCVFT
;
A
#
# COMPACT_ATOMS: atom_id res chain seq x y z
N MET A 1 -13.90 0.96 8.53
CA MET A 1 -13.05 1.80 7.67
C MET A 1 -11.63 1.82 8.22
N VAL A 2 -10.67 1.90 7.32
CA VAL A 2 -9.23 1.94 7.61
C VAL A 2 -8.63 3.03 6.74
N GLY A 3 -7.76 3.86 7.33
CA GLY A 3 -7.21 5.04 6.68
C GLY A 3 -8.23 6.15 6.42
N GLY A 4 -7.81 7.08 5.57
CA GLY A 4 -8.50 8.31 5.25
C GLY A 4 -8.01 9.49 6.09
N GLN A 5 -8.06 10.68 5.48
CA GLN A 5 -7.77 11.95 6.14
C GLN A 5 -8.99 12.86 6.06
N LEU A 6 -9.23 13.63 7.13
CA LEU A 6 -10.22 14.72 7.12
C LEU A 6 -9.73 15.79 6.15
N VAL A 7 -10.52 16.09 5.13
CA VAL A 7 -10.23 17.20 4.22
C VAL A 7 -10.55 18.50 4.96
N PRO A 8 -9.57 19.40 5.21
CA PRO A 8 -9.85 20.69 5.83
C PRO A 8 -10.80 21.45 4.92
N ASP A 9 -11.94 21.89 5.45
CA ASP A 9 -13.06 22.55 4.74
C ASP A 9 -14.14 21.63 4.15
N ARG A 10 -14.11 20.32 4.42
CA ARG A 10 -15.22 19.41 4.09
C ARG A 10 -15.61 18.50 5.27
N THR A 11 -16.85 18.02 5.26
CA THR A 11 -17.40 17.13 6.29
C THR A 11 -17.14 15.64 6.03
N TYR A 12 -16.31 15.30 5.05
CA TYR A 12 -16.06 13.91 4.66
C TYR A 12 -14.55 13.54 4.67
N PHE A 13 -14.28 12.26 4.89
CA PHE A 13 -12.94 11.67 4.84
C PHE A 13 -12.59 11.30 3.40
N SER A 14 -11.34 11.50 2.99
CA SER A 14 -10.83 11.06 1.69
C SER A 14 -9.72 10.04 1.88
N GLY A 15 -9.74 8.98 1.09
CA GLY A 15 -8.69 7.94 1.08
C GLY A 15 -9.02 6.71 1.92
N GLU A 16 -10.14 6.70 2.63
CA GLU A 16 -10.59 5.58 3.46
C GLU A 16 -10.94 4.36 2.60
N LYS A 17 -10.66 3.18 3.16
CA LYS A 17 -10.98 1.89 2.53
C LYS A 17 -11.87 1.05 3.43
N TRP A 18 -12.79 0.33 2.80
CA TRP A 18 -13.59 -0.70 3.44
C TRP A 18 -12.86 -2.05 3.32
N MET A 19 -12.81 -2.78 4.42
CA MET A 19 -12.21 -4.11 4.49
C MET A 19 -13.27 -5.10 4.99
N CYS A 20 -13.32 -6.28 4.37
CA CYS A 20 -14.13 -7.38 4.89
C CYS A 20 -13.48 -7.91 6.17
N MET A 21 -14.29 -8.06 7.22
CA MET A 21 -13.85 -8.53 8.54
C MET A 21 -14.66 -9.74 9.01
N ASP A 22 -15.41 -10.38 8.11
CA ASP A 22 -16.11 -11.63 8.40
C ASP A 22 -15.08 -12.69 8.84
N ASP A 23 -15.48 -13.60 9.73
CA ASP A 23 -14.54 -14.56 10.35
C ASP A 23 -13.67 -15.33 9.35
N ARG A 24 -14.22 -15.64 8.16
CA ARG A 24 -13.50 -16.35 7.10
C ARG A 24 -12.40 -15.53 6.41
N PHE A 25 -12.49 -14.21 6.47
CA PHE A 25 -11.57 -13.26 5.82
C PHE A 25 -10.86 -12.36 6.85
N ARG A 26 -11.09 -12.61 8.14
CA ARG A 26 -10.60 -11.78 9.23
C ARG A 26 -9.07 -11.75 9.21
N VAL A 27 -8.53 -10.54 9.18
CA VAL A 27 -7.10 -10.31 9.26
C VAL A 27 -6.62 -10.65 10.67
N GLU A 28 -5.74 -11.64 10.79
CA GLU A 28 -5.08 -11.98 12.05
C GLU A 28 -3.95 -10.98 12.34
N PRO A 29 -3.97 -10.30 13.50
CA PRO A 29 -2.93 -9.35 13.83
C PRO A 29 -1.53 -10.00 13.83
N GLY A 30 -0.54 -9.31 13.24
CA GLY A 30 0.84 -9.81 13.11
C GLY A 30 1.04 -10.90 12.06
N ARG A 31 -0.05 -11.41 11.46
CA ARG A 31 -0.04 -12.50 10.47
C ARG A 31 -0.60 -12.05 9.12
N CYS A 32 -0.29 -10.83 8.72
CA CYS A 32 -0.70 -10.23 7.47
C CYS A 32 0.46 -9.55 6.76
N VAL A 33 0.47 -9.68 5.43
CA VAL A 33 1.35 -8.94 4.52
C VAL A 33 0.47 -8.13 3.60
N VAL A 34 0.73 -6.84 3.51
CA VAL A 34 -0.02 -5.92 2.63
C VAL A 34 0.94 -5.31 1.62
N LEU A 35 0.55 -5.39 0.36
CA LEU A 35 1.23 -4.72 -0.75
C LEU A 35 0.34 -3.54 -1.17
N SER A 36 0.83 -2.33 -0.96
CA SER A 36 0.07 -1.09 -1.17
C SER A 36 0.70 -0.33 -2.34
N PHE A 37 -0.04 -0.14 -3.43
CA PHE A 37 0.50 0.41 -4.68
C PHE A 37 -0.17 1.74 -5.02
N GLY A 38 0.62 2.75 -5.39
CA GLY A 38 0.11 4.05 -5.84
C GLY A 38 -0.65 4.80 -4.74
N ILE A 39 0.01 5.06 -3.62
CA ILE A 39 -0.60 5.62 -2.40
C ILE A 39 -0.76 7.15 -2.44
N ALA A 40 -0.21 7.85 -3.43
CA ALA A 40 -0.41 9.29 -3.68
C ALA A 40 -0.19 10.17 -2.42
N GLU A 41 0.88 9.88 -1.67
CA GLU A 41 1.25 10.52 -0.38
C GLU A 41 0.33 10.25 0.83
N ASP A 42 -0.79 9.55 0.65
CA ASP A 42 -1.64 9.16 1.75
C ASP A 42 -1.27 7.78 2.30
N PHE A 43 -0.58 7.79 3.42
CA PHE A 43 -0.18 6.58 4.14
C PHE A 43 -1.15 6.21 5.28
N SER A 44 -2.29 6.90 5.40
CA SER A 44 -3.24 6.67 6.50
C SER A 44 -3.72 5.22 6.58
N PHE A 45 -3.94 4.59 5.42
CA PHE A 45 -4.31 3.18 5.34
C PHE A 45 -3.18 2.26 5.82
N ASP A 46 -1.97 2.44 5.29
CA ASP A 46 -0.77 1.68 5.65
C ASP A 46 -0.44 1.80 7.15
N ASP A 47 -0.52 3.02 7.69
CA ASP A 47 -0.26 3.31 9.11
C ASP A 47 -1.33 2.69 10.03
N ASP A 48 -2.60 2.69 9.62
CA ASP A 48 -3.66 2.03 10.37
C ASP A 48 -3.46 0.51 10.39
N LEU A 49 -3.01 -0.10 9.29
CA LEU A 49 -2.74 -1.53 9.22
C LEU A 49 -1.60 -1.96 10.14
N ASP A 50 -0.57 -1.14 10.25
CA ASP A 50 0.50 -1.31 11.24
C ASP A 50 -0.06 -1.18 12.67
N LYS A 51 -0.71 -0.05 12.98
CA LYS A 51 -1.13 0.25 14.37
C LYS A 51 -2.22 -0.69 14.89
N ARG A 52 -3.18 -1.05 14.05
CA ARG A 52 -4.40 -1.78 14.46
C ARG A 52 -4.26 -3.29 14.27
N PHE A 53 -3.51 -3.71 13.25
CA PHE A 53 -3.39 -5.12 12.88
C PHE A 53 -1.95 -5.62 12.87
N GLN A 54 -0.94 -4.78 13.14
CA GLN A 54 0.47 -5.19 13.16
C GLN A 54 0.90 -5.87 11.86
N CYS A 55 0.30 -5.49 10.73
CA CYS A 55 0.62 -6.07 9.43
C CYS A 55 1.98 -5.59 8.96
N LYS A 56 2.72 -6.47 8.25
CA LYS A 56 3.88 -6.06 7.46
C LYS A 56 3.37 -5.40 6.18
N VAL A 57 3.60 -4.11 6.03
CA VAL A 57 3.13 -3.31 4.90
C VAL A 57 4.31 -2.90 4.04
N TYR A 58 4.17 -3.11 2.73
CA TYR A 58 5.12 -2.68 1.72
C TYR A 58 4.40 -1.73 0.77
N SER A 59 4.72 -0.44 0.87
CA SER A 59 4.10 0.62 0.08
C SER A 59 5.00 1.00 -1.09
N PHE A 60 4.44 1.09 -2.29
CA PHE A 60 5.16 1.33 -3.54
C PHE A 60 4.51 2.47 -4.28
N ASP A 61 5.22 3.59 -4.39
CA ASP A 61 4.76 4.70 -5.20
C ASP A 61 5.92 5.63 -5.52
N PRO A 62 6.46 5.58 -6.74
CA PRO A 62 7.58 6.43 -7.05
C PRO A 62 7.14 7.89 -7.26
N THR A 63 5.85 8.15 -7.50
CA THR A 63 5.32 9.51 -7.76
C THR A 63 5.47 10.47 -6.58
N ILE A 64 5.66 9.95 -5.36
CA ILE A 64 5.90 10.70 -4.11
C ILE A 64 7.28 11.36 -4.09
N LYS A 65 8.22 10.91 -4.93
CA LYS A 65 9.59 11.48 -5.03
C LYS A 65 10.33 11.50 -3.69
N LYS A 66 10.09 10.50 -2.84
CA LYS A 66 10.85 10.25 -1.61
C LYS A 66 11.71 9.01 -1.81
N PRO A 67 12.91 8.94 -1.22
CA PRO A 67 13.72 7.73 -1.29
C PRO A 67 13.01 6.58 -0.55
N THR A 68 13.31 5.35 -0.94
CA THR A 68 12.95 4.14 -0.18
C THR A 68 13.36 4.29 1.29
N HIS A 69 12.43 4.11 2.22
CA HIS A 69 12.69 4.28 3.65
C HIS A 69 11.72 3.47 4.51
N ARG A 70 12.16 3.16 5.73
CA ARG A 70 11.27 2.60 6.75
C ARG A 70 10.41 3.74 7.29
N ARG A 71 9.10 3.64 7.09
CA ARG A 71 8.13 4.63 7.56
C ARG A 71 7.75 4.38 9.02
N SER A 72 7.55 3.12 9.40
CA SER A 72 7.19 2.69 10.75
C SER A 72 7.80 1.31 11.05
N PRO A 73 7.63 0.73 12.26
CA PRO A 73 8.17 -0.59 12.58
C PRO A 73 7.77 -1.70 11.59
N ASN A 74 6.52 -1.67 11.10
CA ASN A 74 6.02 -2.68 10.16
C ASN A 74 5.74 -2.14 8.75
N VAL A 75 5.94 -0.84 8.48
CA VAL A 75 5.72 -0.24 7.14
C VAL A 75 7.04 0.16 6.49
N MET A 76 7.30 -0.41 5.31
CA MET A 76 8.41 -0.07 4.44
C MET A 76 7.89 0.59 3.16
N PHE A 77 8.41 1.77 2.84
CA PHE A 77 8.11 2.46 1.60
C PHE A 77 9.22 2.25 0.56
N TYR A 78 8.82 1.99 -0.68
CA TYR A 78 9.70 1.83 -1.84
C TYR A 78 9.40 2.87 -2.92
N ASP A 79 10.46 3.55 -3.35
CA ASP A 79 10.47 4.43 -4.53
C ASP A 79 10.55 3.61 -5.82
N ILE A 80 9.58 2.72 -6.01
CA ILE A 80 9.51 1.76 -7.12
C ILE A 80 8.05 1.67 -7.57
N GLY A 81 7.81 1.73 -8.88
CA GLY A 81 6.51 1.48 -9.48
C GLY A 81 6.31 0.01 -9.86
N ILE A 82 5.07 -0.37 -10.20
CA ILE A 82 4.76 -1.72 -10.66
C ILE A 82 4.38 -1.73 -12.12
N ALA A 83 4.92 -2.69 -12.85
CA ALA A 83 4.62 -2.93 -14.25
C ALA A 83 4.64 -4.44 -14.54
N SER A 84 4.24 -4.83 -15.74
CA SER A 84 4.38 -6.21 -16.23
C SER A 84 5.83 -6.59 -16.59
N TYR A 85 6.79 -5.71 -16.29
CA TYR A 85 8.19 -5.87 -16.63
C TYR A 85 9.08 -5.14 -15.61
N ASP A 86 10.31 -5.62 -15.48
CA ASP A 86 11.37 -4.90 -14.77
C ASP A 86 12.03 -3.91 -15.72
N ARG A 87 12.02 -2.62 -15.38
CA ARG A 87 12.67 -1.59 -16.21
C ARG A 87 13.08 -0.38 -15.39
N LEU A 88 14.27 0.13 -15.70
CA LEU A 88 14.66 1.50 -15.39
C LEU A 88 14.25 2.38 -16.56
N HIS A 89 13.25 3.23 -16.34
CA HIS A 89 12.87 4.25 -17.30
C HIS A 89 13.69 5.50 -17.01
N THR A 90 14.77 5.73 -17.76
CA THR A 90 15.58 6.94 -17.65
C THR A 90 15.11 7.96 -18.69
N ASN A 91 14.49 9.04 -18.24
CA ASN A 91 14.20 10.21 -19.06
C ASN A 91 14.96 11.41 -18.48
N PRO A 92 15.54 12.31 -19.29
CA PRO A 92 16.27 13.50 -18.79
C PRO A 92 15.49 14.37 -17.80
N LYS A 93 14.16 14.25 -17.72
CA LYS A 93 13.33 14.96 -16.74
C LYS A 93 12.93 14.14 -15.51
N VAL A 94 12.77 12.81 -15.64
CA VAL A 94 12.29 11.92 -14.56
C VAL A 94 12.82 10.51 -14.78
N SER A 95 13.37 9.87 -13.75
CA SER A 95 13.76 8.47 -13.80
C SER A 95 12.85 7.62 -12.91
N TRP A 96 12.28 6.55 -13.45
CA TRP A 96 11.40 5.63 -12.72
C TRP A 96 11.97 4.22 -12.72
N LYS A 97 11.99 3.58 -11.56
CA LYS A 97 12.24 2.15 -11.46
C LYS A 97 10.90 1.43 -11.36
N CYS A 98 10.62 0.51 -12.28
CA CYS A 98 9.46 -0.36 -12.22
C CYS A 98 9.89 -1.81 -12.05
N MET A 99 9.09 -2.57 -11.29
CA MET A 99 9.27 -4.02 -11.11
C MET A 99 7.98 -4.79 -11.39
N CYS A 100 8.14 -6.04 -11.82
CA CYS A 100 7.07 -7.03 -11.86
C CYS A 100 6.90 -7.66 -10.47
N VAL A 101 5.66 -7.72 -9.99
CA VAL A 101 5.32 -8.36 -8.72
C VAL A 101 4.52 -9.63 -8.99
N CYS A 102 5.14 -10.78 -8.73
CA CYS A 102 4.49 -12.07 -8.78
C CYS A 102 3.85 -12.38 -7.43
N VAL A 103 2.53 -12.18 -7.31
CA VAL A 103 1.76 -12.58 -6.12
C VAL A 103 1.04 -13.89 -6.41
N CYS A 104 1.35 -14.94 -5.64
CA CYS A 104 0.51 -16.13 -5.61
C CYS A 104 -0.73 -15.82 -4.77
N VAL A 105 -1.83 -15.45 -5.43
CA VAL A 105 -3.12 -15.26 -4.77
C VAL A 105 -3.86 -16.59 -4.80
N CYS A 106 -4.23 -17.13 -3.63
CA CYS A 106 -5.23 -18.19 -3.58
C CYS A 106 -6.59 -17.58 -3.94
N VAL A 107 -7.04 -17.81 -5.16
CA VAL A 107 -8.39 -17.42 -5.60
C VAL A 107 -9.35 -18.52 -5.16
N CYS A 108 -10.23 -18.22 -4.20
CA CYS A 108 -11.34 -19.10 -3.89
C CYS A 108 -12.32 -19.08 -5.07
N VAL A 109 -12.36 -20.15 -5.86
CA VAL A 109 -13.40 -20.37 -6.86
C VAL A 109 -14.65 -20.86 -6.11
N PHE A 110 -15.69 -20.05 -6.07
CA PHE A 110 -17.01 -20.51 -5.61
C PHE A 110 -17.61 -21.37 -6.72
N THR A 111 -17.63 -22.70 -6.52
CA THR A 111 -18.37 -23.66 -7.35
C THR A 111 -19.82 -23.73 -6.93
#